data_AF-A0A950J3V2-F1
#
_entry.id   AF-A0A950J3V2-F1
#
_cell.length_a   1.000
_cell.length_b   1.000
_cell.length_c   1.000
_cell.angle_alpha   90.00
_cell.angle_beta   90.00
_cell.angle_gamma   90.00
#
_symmetry.space_group_name_H-M   'P 1'
#
loop_
_entity.id
_entity.type
_entity.pdbx_description
1 polymer ?
#
loop_
_entity_poly.entity_id
_entity_poly.type
_entity_poly.pdbx_seq_one_letter_code
_entity_poly.pdbx_strand_id
1 'polypeptide(L)' 'MSGKRRIYGEVKQPATLEHSGGWVRFEDLQDAIISWQRLPSEHRTNATIKVKNGPLYTAHEIEHLRAGA' A
#
# COMPACT_ATOMS: atom_id res chain seq x y z
N MET A 1 19.97 -12.55 -4.09
CA MET A 1 18.50 -12.75 -4.20
C MET A 1 17.93 -11.52 -4.88
N SER A 2 17.51 -11.65 -6.14
CA SER A 2 16.98 -10.53 -6.94
C SER A 2 15.51 -10.33 -6.56
N GLY A 3 15.24 -9.47 -5.57
CA GLY A 3 13.89 -9.06 -5.24
C GLY A 3 13.29 -8.37 -6.46
N LYS A 4 12.30 -9.01 -7.09
CA LYS A 4 11.59 -8.45 -8.25
C LYS A 4 10.99 -7.10 -7.85
N ARG A 5 11.62 -6.04 -8.35
CA ARG A 5 11.21 -4.64 -8.18
C ARG A 5 9.82 -4.47 -8.80
N ARG A 6 8.82 -4.11 -7.99
CA ARG A 6 7.45 -3.86 -8.46
C ARG A 6 7.24 -2.36 -8.61
N ILE A 7 7.23 -1.90 -9.85
CA ILE A 7 6.83 -0.55 -10.22
C ILE A 7 5.32 -0.58 -10.47
N TYR A 8 4.55 0.28 -9.81
CA TYR A 8 3.12 0.40 -10.12
C TYR A 8 2.91 1.41 -11.23
N GLY A 9 2.39 0.91 -12.35
CA GLY A 9 2.18 1.69 -13.57
C GLY A 9 1.05 2.71 -13.50
N GLU A 10 0.18 2.68 -12.49
CA GLU A 10 -0.91 3.65 -12.36
C GLU A 10 -1.16 4.01 -10.90
N VAL A 11 -0.59 5.12 -10.48
CA VAL A 11 -0.69 5.68 -9.13
C VAL A 11 -2.15 6.02 -8.80
N LYS A 12 -2.93 6.47 -9.79
CA LYS A 12 -4.32 6.95 -9.67
C LYS A 12 -5.40 5.87 -9.48
N GLN A 13 -5.04 4.65 -9.10
CA GLN A 13 -6.05 3.61 -8.86
C GLN A 13 -6.57 3.67 -7.42
N PRO A 14 -7.90 3.60 -7.22
CA PRO A 14 -8.48 3.56 -5.88
C PRO A 14 -7.94 2.40 -5.07
N ALA A 15 -7.58 2.66 -3.82
CA ALA A 15 -6.98 1.68 -2.93
C ALA A 15 -7.63 1.72 -1.54
N THR A 16 -7.65 0.59 -0.86
CA THR A 16 -8.13 0.49 0.53
C THR A 16 -6.97 0.08 1.42
N LEU A 17 -6.64 0.92 2.40
CA LEU A 17 -5.73 0.58 3.49
C LEU A 17 -6.54 -0.10 4.59
N GLU A 18 -6.17 -1.31 4.96
CA GLU A 18 -6.74 -2.06 6.07
C GLU A 18 -5.67 -2.27 7.14
N HIS A 19 -6.00 -2.00 8.40
CA HIS A 19 -5.13 -2.18 9.56
C HIS A 19 -5.97 -2.57 10.79
N SER A 20 -5.33 -2.85 11.92
CA SER A 20 -6.06 -3.27 13.14
C SER A 20 -7.01 -2.22 13.73
N GLY A 21 -6.94 -0.98 13.28
CA GLY A 21 -7.87 0.09 13.66
C GLY A 21 -9.05 0.28 12.71
N GLY A 22 -9.17 -0.55 11.67
CA GLY A 22 -10.21 -0.47 10.65
C GLY A 22 -9.64 -0.32 9.25
N TRP A 23 -10.46 0.23 8.35
CA TRP A 23 -10.07 0.44 6.95
C TRP A 23 -10.41 1.85 6.49
N VAL A 24 -9.61 2.36 5.56
CA VAL A 24 -9.80 3.67 4.92
C VAL A 24 -9.63 3.52 3.42
N ARG A 25 -10.54 4.12 2.65
CA ARG A 25 -10.49 4.15 1.19
C ARG A 25 -9.82 5.42 0.71
N PHE A 26 -9.02 5.28 -0.33
CA PHE A 26 -8.31 6.33 -1.03
C PHE A 26 -8.63 6.24 -2.53
N GLU A 27 -8.66 7.38 -3.20
CA GLU A 27 -8.82 7.42 -4.66
C GLU A 27 -7.53 7.05 -5.39
N ASP A 28 -6.40 7.08 -4.69
CA ASP A 28 -5.06 6.89 -5.21
C ASP A 28 -4.25 5.93 -4.30
N LEU A 29 -3.48 5.03 -4.91
CA LEU A 29 -2.60 4.09 -4.23
C LEU A 29 -1.49 4.80 -3.45
N GLN A 30 -0.95 5.90 -3.97
CA GLN A 30 0.04 6.75 -3.30
C GLN A 30 -0.52 7.33 -1.99
N ASP A 31 -1.76 7.80 -1.98
CA ASP A 31 -2.36 8.32 -0.74
C ASP A 31 -2.56 7.22 0.31
N ALA A 32 -2.90 6.00 -0.14
CA ALA A 32 -2.95 4.84 0.74
C ALA A 32 -1.57 4.48 1.31
N ILE A 33 -0.51 4.55 0.49
CA ILE A 33 0.88 4.28 0.92
C ILE A 33 1.35 5.36 1.90
N ILE A 34 1.11 6.64 1.61
CA ILE A 34 1.46 7.75 2.51
C ILE A 34 0.74 7.59 3.86
N SER A 35 -0.54 7.20 3.84
CA SER A 35 -1.30 6.96 5.06
C SER A 35 -0.79 5.75 5.84
N TRP A 36 -0.42 4.68 5.14
CA TRP A 36 0.24 3.51 5.74
C TRP A 36 1.57 3.88 6.42
N GLN A 37 2.39 4.75 5.81
CA GLN A 37 3.65 5.24 6.41
C GLN A 37 3.43 6.04 7.70
N ARG A 38 2.26 6.68 7.86
CA ARG A 38 1.90 7.47 9.06
C ARG A 38 1.32 6.62 10.19
N LEU A 39 0.96 5.37 9.95
CA LEU A 39 0.47 4.47 10.99
C LEU A 39 1.55 4.21 12.05
N PRO A 40 1.18 4.02 13.33
CA PRO A 40 2.09 3.49 14.34
C PRO A 40 2.64 2.12 13.90
N SER A 41 3.86 1.80 14.32
CA SER A 41 4.59 0.60 13.88
C SER A 41 3.77 -0.69 14.00
N GLU A 42 3.05 -0.85 15.12
CA GLU A 42 2.20 -2.01 15.40
C GLU A 42 1.06 -2.19 14.38
N HIS A 43 0.41 -1.09 14.00
CA HIS A 43 -0.64 -1.10 12.97
C HIS A 43 -0.04 -1.31 11.59
N ARG A 44 1.13 -0.73 11.34
CA ARG A 44 1.81 -0.75 10.04
C ARG A 44 2.23 -2.15 9.62
N THR A 45 2.79 -2.94 10.54
CA THR A 45 3.25 -4.32 10.27
C THR A 45 2.12 -5.26 9.86
N ASN A 46 0.91 -5.03 10.38
CA ASN A 46 -0.27 -5.84 10.08
C ASN A 46 -1.17 -5.23 9.01
N ALA A 47 -0.79 -4.08 8.46
CA ALA A 47 -1.61 -3.38 7.49
C ALA A 47 -1.42 -3.93 6.07
N THR A 48 -2.49 -3.87 5.29
CA THR A 48 -2.49 -4.23 3.87
C THR A 48 -3.12 -3.12 3.03
N ILE A 49 -2.74 -3.04 1.75
CA ILE A 49 -3.34 -2.11 0.79
C ILE A 49 -3.92 -2.92 -0.37
N LYS A 50 -5.24 -2.84 -0.56
CA LYS A 50 -5.93 -3.49 -1.68
C LYS A 50 -6.25 -2.48 -2.78
N VAL A 51 -5.69 -2.67 -3.97
CA VAL A 51 -6.03 -1.86 -5.15
C VAL A 51 -7.35 -2.36 -5.73
N LYS A 52 -8.25 -1.45 -6.10
CA LYS A 52 -9.53 -1.77 -6.73
C LYS A 52 -9.29 -2.48 -8.07
N ASN A 53 -9.84 -3.68 -8.22
CA ASN A 53 -9.60 -4.57 -9.38
C ASN A 53 -8.11 -4.91 -9.60
N GLY A 54 -7.28 -4.74 -8.58
CA GLY A 54 -5.85 -4.92 -8.63
C GLY A 54 -5.33 -5.84 -7.51
N PRO A 55 -4.02 -5.87 -7.31
CA PRO A 55 -3.39 -6.70 -6.30
C PRO A 55 -3.65 -6.19 -4.87
N LEU A 56 -3.45 -7.09 -3.92
CA LEU A 56 -3.32 -6.80 -2.50
C LEU A 56 -1.83 -6.74 -2.16
N TYR A 57 -1.41 -5.71 -1.45
CA TYR A 57 -0.04 -5.59 -0.92
C TYR A 57 -0.05 -5.76 0.59
N THR A 58 0.83 -6.64 1.05
CA THR A 58 1.18 -6.79 2.48
C THR A 58 2.12 -5.67 2.94
N ALA A 59 2.26 -5.44 4.25
CA ALA A 59 3.22 -4.48 4.81
C ALA A 59 4.64 -4.64 4.23
N HIS A 60 5.13 -5.88 4.12
CA HIS A 60 6.43 -6.17 3.55
C HIS A 60 6.51 -5.81 2.05
N GLU A 61 5.44 -6.03 1.29
CA GLU A 61 5.40 -5.57 -0.09
C GLU A 61 5.35 -4.04 -0.13
N ILE A 62 4.52 -3.39 0.69
CA ILE A 62 4.35 -1.94 0.77
C ILE A 62 5.69 -1.22 1.03
N GLU A 63 6.54 -1.75 1.91
CA GLU A 63 7.88 -1.21 2.21
C GLU A 63 8.79 -1.12 0.98
N HIS A 64 8.64 -2.06 0.06
CA HIS A 64 9.46 -2.16 -1.14
C HIS A 64 8.85 -1.44 -2.34
N LEU A 65 7.71 -0.77 -2.15
CA LEU A 65 7.04 -0.04 -3.22
C LEU A 65 7.77 1.27 -3.43
N ARG A 66 8.09 1.50 -4.70
CA ARG A 66 8.64 2.77 -5.17
C ARG A 66 7.69 3.29 -6.24
N ALA A 67 7.39 4.58 -6.17
CA ALA A 67 6.71 5.26 -7.26
C ALA A 67 7.56 5.08 -8.52
N GLY A 68 6.95 4.54 -9.59
CA GLY A 68 7.54 4.62 -10.91
C GLY A 68 7.56 6.08 -11.31
N ALA A 69 8.74 6.60 -11.67
CA ALA A 69 8.88 7.91 -12.29
C ALA A 69 8.22 7.94 -13.67
#